data_AF-A0A0D0VGI9-F1
#
_entry.id   AF-A0A0D0VGI9-F1
#
_cell.length_a   1.000
_cell.length_b   1.000
_cell.length_c   1.000
_cell.angle_alpha   90.00
_cell.angle_beta   90.00
_cell.angle_gamma   90.00
#
_symmetry.space_group_name_H-M   'P 1'
#
loop_
_entity.id
_entity.type
_entity.pdbx_description
1 polymer ?
#
loop_
_entity_poly.entity_id
_entity_poly.type
_entity_poly.pdbx_seq_one_letter_code
_entity_poly.pdbx_strand_id
1 'polypeptide(L)'
;MSTSISSGGAKGEPAEGEVDRSHDLSPKNEMDKAKFEKLYKRRESADELQEKGILKGAPGDVMAGKRADLEKAMNKDILDQEIAQRPEPEELVQKGILNPFEVPTPR
;
A
#
# COMPACT_ATOMS: atom_id res chain seq x y z
N MET A 1 -5.51 55.47 42.83
CA MET A 1 -5.97 55.53 41.43
C MET A 1 -4.91 54.86 40.56
N SER A 2 -5.36 53.85 39.81
CA SER A 2 -4.77 53.30 38.59
C SER A 2 -3.41 52.61 38.64
N THR A 3 -3.52 51.28 38.57
CA THR A 3 -2.63 50.29 37.94
C THR A 3 -2.11 50.76 36.57
N SER A 4 -0.94 50.34 36.08
CA SER A 4 -0.79 49.01 35.50
C SER A 4 0.67 48.73 35.09
N ILE A 5 1.13 47.56 35.51
CA ILE A 5 2.35 46.90 35.07
C ILE A 5 2.07 46.37 33.67
N SER A 6 2.74 46.89 32.63
CA SER A 6 2.71 46.26 31.30
C SER A 6 3.80 45.21 31.24
N SER A 7 3.41 43.98 31.53
CA SER A 7 4.18 42.75 31.40
C SER A 7 4.58 42.50 29.95
N GLY A 8 5.81 42.00 29.77
CA GLY A 8 6.37 41.67 28.47
C GLY A 8 5.55 40.65 27.65
N GLY A 9 5.77 40.73 26.34
CA GLY A 9 5.38 39.73 25.36
C GLY A 9 6.54 39.47 24.42
N ALA A 10 7.51 38.68 24.86
CA ALA A 10 8.43 37.97 23.98
C ALA A 10 7.73 36.69 23.50
N LYS A 11 7.47 36.57 22.19
CA LYS A 11 7.27 35.33 21.40
C LYS A 11 6.55 35.75 20.12
N GLY A 12 7.04 35.52 18.92
CA GLY A 12 8.12 34.67 18.45
C GLY A 12 7.75 34.42 16.99
N GLU A 13 8.70 34.55 16.07
CA GLU A 13 8.55 33.92 14.76
C GLU A 13 8.22 32.44 14.98
N PRO A 14 7.40 31.87 14.08
CA PRO A 14 7.92 30.70 13.42
C PRO A 14 7.79 30.85 11.90
N ALA A 15 8.95 30.83 11.26
CA ALA A 15 9.10 30.52 9.86
C ALA A 15 8.86 29.02 9.66
N GLU A 16 7.65 28.59 9.27
CA GLU A 16 7.41 27.24 8.75
C GLU A 16 6.30 27.27 7.68
N GLY A 17 6.53 26.60 6.56
CA GLY A 17 5.70 26.68 5.35
C GLY A 17 4.21 26.54 5.62
N GLU A 18 3.43 27.48 5.08
CA GLU A 18 1.98 27.50 5.16
C GLU A 18 1.42 26.20 4.56
N VAL A 19 1.03 25.27 5.43
CA VAL A 19 0.48 23.98 5.03
C VAL A 19 -0.87 24.23 4.37
N ASP A 20 -0.99 23.97 3.07
CA ASP A 20 -2.25 24.16 2.34
C ASP A 20 -3.33 23.22 2.88
N ARG A 21 -4.31 23.80 3.59
CA ARG A 21 -5.45 23.08 4.18
C ARG A 21 -6.70 23.08 3.29
N SER A 22 -6.60 23.51 2.04
CA SER A 22 -7.74 23.57 1.11
C SER A 22 -8.39 22.20 0.84
N HIS A 23 -7.68 21.11 1.12
CA HIS A 23 -8.13 19.72 0.95
C HIS A 23 -8.51 19.03 2.28
N ASP A 24 -8.52 19.76 3.40
CA ASP A 24 -8.86 19.19 4.70
C ASP A 24 -10.37 18.87 4.75
N LEU A 25 -10.72 17.59 4.85
CA LEU A 25 -12.10 17.11 5.02
C LEU A 25 -12.62 17.34 6.45
N SER A 26 -12.14 18.40 7.11
CA SER A 26 -12.46 18.72 8.49
C SER A 26 -13.96 18.97 8.67
N PRO A 27 -14.60 18.48 9.75
CA PRO A 27 -16.03 18.71 9.99
C PRO A 27 -16.42 20.16 10.27
N LYS A 28 -15.45 21.08 10.27
CA LYS A 28 -15.62 22.49 10.66
C LYS A 28 -16.48 23.28 9.67
N ASN A 29 -16.48 22.89 8.39
CA ASN A 29 -17.27 23.53 7.34
C ASN A 29 -18.32 22.56 6.78
N GLU A 30 -19.52 23.06 6.50
CA GLU A 30 -20.60 22.24 5.93
C GLU A 30 -20.28 21.70 4.53
N MET A 31 -19.55 22.48 3.72
CA MET A 31 -19.09 22.06 2.39
C MET A 31 -18.17 20.85 2.45
N ASP A 32 -17.24 20.84 3.42
CA ASP A 32 -16.28 19.75 3.58
C ASP A 32 -16.93 18.51 4.17
N LYS A 33 -17.92 18.69 5.07
CA LYS A 33 -18.81 17.61 5.52
C LYS A 33 -19.58 16.98 4.35
N ALA A 34 -20.14 17.78 3.44
CA ALA A 34 -20.86 17.27 2.28
C ALA A 34 -19.94 16.49 1.32
N LYS A 35 -18.70 16.96 1.11
CA LYS A 35 -17.68 16.23 0.33
C LYS A 35 -17.31 14.91 1.01
N PHE A 36 -17.08 14.91 2.33
CA PHE A 36 -16.77 13.72 3.10
C PHE A 36 -17.88 12.66 2.97
N GLU A 37 -19.14 13.05 3.20
CA GLU A 37 -20.30 12.15 3.06
C GLU A 37 -20.40 11.54 1.66
N LYS A 38 -20.12 12.32 0.62
CA LYS A 38 -20.09 11.83 -0.77
C LYS A 38 -19.00 10.79 -1.00
N LEU A 39 -17.80 11.00 -0.44
CA LEU A 39 -16.68 10.07 -0.55
C LEU A 39 -16.93 8.80 0.29
N TYR A 40 -17.47 8.95 1.49
CA TYR A 40 -17.75 7.84 2.39
C TYR A 40 -18.78 6.87 1.81
N LYS A 41 -19.80 7.37 1.11
CA LYS A 41 -20.78 6.53 0.40
C LYS A 41 -20.16 5.71 -0.74
N ARG A 42 -19.04 6.17 -1.30
CA ARG A 42 -18.31 5.49 -2.38
C ARG A 42 -17.19 4.59 -1.87
N ARG A 43 -16.99 4.52 -0.54
CA ARG A 43 -15.94 3.68 0.02
C ARG A 43 -16.25 2.22 -0.29
N GLU A 44 -15.20 1.50 -0.66
CA GLU A 44 -15.25 0.06 -0.85
C GLU A 44 -15.21 -0.65 0.51
N SER A 45 -15.72 -1.87 0.56
CA SER A 45 -15.65 -2.70 1.76
C SER A 45 -14.22 -3.18 2.03
N ALA A 46 -13.94 -3.60 3.26
CA ALA A 46 -12.62 -4.13 3.61
C ALA A 46 -12.26 -5.37 2.78
N ASP A 47 -13.24 -6.22 2.48
CA ASP A 47 -13.08 -7.45 1.71
C ASP A 47 -12.73 -7.12 0.25
N GLU A 48 -13.43 -6.16 -0.37
CA GLU A 48 -13.11 -5.68 -1.73
C GLU A 48 -11.68 -5.13 -1.83
N LEU A 49 -11.20 -4.43 -0.80
CA LEU A 49 -9.82 -3.93 -0.75
C LEU A 49 -8.79 -5.05 -0.59
N GLN A 50 -9.14 -6.16 0.07
CA GLN A 50 -8.29 -7.35 0.15
C GLN A 50 -8.22 -8.08 -1.19
N GLU A 51 -9.37 -8.26 -1.85
CA GLU A 51 -9.45 -8.87 -3.18
C GLU A 51 -8.62 -8.08 -4.21
N LYS A 52 -8.64 -6.74 -4.12
CA LYS A 52 -7.79 -5.86 -4.95
C LYS A 52 -6.32 -5.87 -4.55
N GLY A 53 -5.94 -6.59 -3.50
CA GLY A 53 -4.56 -6.69 -3.00
C GLY A 53 -4.04 -5.42 -2.32
N ILE A 54 -4.93 -4.45 -2.03
CA ILE A 54 -4.60 -3.19 -1.36
C ILE A 54 -4.40 -3.45 0.13
N LEU A 55 -5.35 -4.14 0.77
CA LEU A 55 -5.28 -4.51 2.18
C LEU A 55 -4.68 -5.92 2.33
N LYS A 56 -3.62 -6.07 3.12
CA LYS A 56 -2.88 -7.35 3.27
C LYS A 56 -3.48 -8.30 4.33
N GLY A 57 -4.47 -7.86 5.09
CA GLY A 57 -5.07 -8.64 6.17
C GLY A 57 -6.29 -7.94 6.75
N ALA A 58 -6.81 -8.43 7.88
CA ALA A 58 -7.98 -7.80 8.51
C ALA A 58 -7.68 -6.35 8.94
N PRO A 59 -8.67 -5.44 8.90
CA PRO A 59 -8.51 -4.09 9.43
C PRO A 59 -8.06 -4.12 10.89
N GLY A 60 -6.97 -3.41 11.21
CA GLY A 60 -6.41 -3.37 12.56
C GLY A 60 -5.35 -4.43 12.85
N ASP A 61 -5.06 -5.33 11.91
CA ASP A 61 -3.97 -6.29 12.05
C ASP A 61 -2.60 -5.65 11.74
N VAL A 62 -1.88 -5.31 12.81
CA VAL A 62 -0.54 -4.72 12.75
C VAL A 62 0.54 -5.65 12.18
N MET A 63 0.31 -6.98 12.18
CA MET A 63 1.28 -7.96 11.71
C MET A 63 1.03 -8.42 10.27
N ALA A 64 -0.09 -8.03 9.65
CA ALA A 64 -0.44 -8.43 8.29
C ALA A 64 0.68 -8.12 7.27
N GLY A 65 1.31 -6.94 7.37
CA GLY A 65 2.44 -6.58 6.50
C GLY A 65 3.63 -7.53 6.66
N LYS A 66 4.06 -7.80 7.91
CA LYS A 66 5.18 -8.70 8.18
C LYS A 66 4.92 -10.13 7.72
N ARG A 67 3.68 -10.61 7.84
CA ARG A 67 3.28 -11.94 7.36
C ARG A 67 3.36 -12.01 5.83
N ALA A 68 2.86 -10.99 5.13
CA ALA A 68 2.95 -10.92 3.68
C ALA A 68 4.41 -10.84 3.18
N ASP A 69 5.28 -10.11 3.89
CA ASP A 69 6.71 -10.03 3.56
C ASP A 69 7.41 -11.39 3.72
N LEU A 70 7.08 -12.12 4.79
CA LEU A 70 7.60 -13.46 5.03
C LEU A 70 7.15 -14.45 3.94
N GLU A 71 5.85 -14.45 3.63
CA GLU A 71 5.28 -15.30 2.57
C GLU A 71 5.95 -15.02 1.21
N LYS A 72 6.17 -13.74 0.89
CA LYS A 72 6.90 -13.35 -0.31
C LYS A 72 8.33 -13.88 -0.34
N ALA A 73 9.04 -13.83 0.78
CA ALA A 73 10.40 -14.38 0.87
C ALA A 73 10.41 -15.90 0.68
N MET A 74 9.49 -16.62 1.33
CA MET A 74 9.34 -18.07 1.15
C MET A 74 9.05 -18.44 -0.31
N ASN A 75 8.10 -17.73 -0.94
CA ASN A 75 7.75 -17.98 -2.34
C ASN A 75 8.92 -17.69 -3.28
N LYS A 76 9.74 -16.68 -2.97
CA LYS A 76 10.96 -16.39 -3.72
C LYS A 76 11.95 -17.54 -3.63
N ASP A 77 12.22 -18.04 -2.43
CA ASP A 77 13.18 -19.14 -2.23
C ASP A 77 12.74 -20.42 -2.93
N ILE A 78 11.42 -20.73 -2.90
CA ILE A 78 10.84 -21.86 -3.64
C ILE A 78 11.01 -21.65 -5.14
N LEU A 79 10.65 -20.48 -5.65
CA LEU A 79 10.76 -20.17 -7.07
C LEU A 79 12.21 -20.26 -7.56
N ASP A 80 13.17 -19.76 -6.77
CA ASP A 80 14.59 -19.83 -7.10
C ASP A 80 15.07 -21.30 -7.20
N GLN A 81 14.58 -22.18 -6.32
CA GLN A 81 14.87 -23.62 -6.38
C GLN A 81 14.24 -24.29 -7.60
N GLU A 82 12.96 -24.01 -7.88
CA GLU A 82 12.24 -24.59 -9.01
C GLU A 82 12.82 -24.14 -10.36
N ILE A 83 13.22 -22.88 -10.48
CA ILE A 83 13.89 -22.35 -11.67
C ILE A 83 15.27 -23.00 -11.83
N ALA A 84 16.03 -23.20 -10.75
CA ALA A 84 17.32 -23.86 -10.81
C ALA A 84 17.22 -25.34 -11.25
N GLN A 85 16.12 -26.01 -10.92
CA GLN A 85 15.84 -27.40 -11.31
C GLN A 85 15.00 -27.51 -12.58
N ARG A 86 14.87 -26.42 -13.35
CA ARG A 86 14.04 -26.39 -14.55
C ARG A 86 14.54 -27.43 -15.57
N PRO A 87 13.70 -28.41 -15.97
CA PRO A 87 14.08 -29.41 -16.96
C PRO A 87 14.38 -28.79 -18.32
N GLU A 88 15.35 -29.37 -19.03
CA GLU A 88 15.62 -29.02 -20.42
C GLU A 88 14.45 -29.42 -21.33
N PRO A 89 14.21 -28.69 -22.44
CA PRO A 89 13.07 -28.93 -23.31
C PRO A 89 13.09 -30.33 -23.92
N GLU A 90 14.25 -30.93 -24.16
CA GLU A 90 14.39 -32.31 -24.65
C GLU A 90 13.84 -33.32 -23.65
N GLU A 91 14.05 -33.10 -22.34
CA GLU A 91 13.47 -33.95 -21.30
C GLU A 91 11.94 -33.84 -21.27
N LEU A 92 11.39 -32.66 -21.56
CA LEU A 92 9.95 -32.46 -21.65
C LEU A 92 9.35 -33.18 -22.87
N VAL A 93 10.09 -33.25 -23.98
CA VAL A 93 9.68 -34.04 -25.17
C VAL A 93 9.70 -35.53 -24.86
N GLN A 94 10.74 -36.02 -24.17
CA GLN A 94 10.81 -37.44 -23.76
C GLN A 94 9.67 -37.81 -22.80
N LYS A 95 9.28 -36.90 -21.92
CA LYS A 95 8.13 -37.07 -21.00
C LYS A 95 6.78 -36.92 -21.71
N GLY A 96 6.74 -36.57 -23.00
CA GLY A 96 5.52 -36.36 -23.78
C GLY A 96 4.75 -35.09 -23.41
N ILE A 97 5.37 -34.16 -22.70
CA ILE A 97 4.77 -32.88 -22.27
C ILE A 97 4.91 -31.83 -23.37
N LEU A 98 6.05 -31.81 -24.05
CA LEU A 98 6.35 -30.87 -25.13
C LEU A 98 6.37 -31.59 -26.48
N ASN A 99 5.78 -30.98 -27.52
CA ASN A 99 5.87 -31.53 -28.86
C ASN A 99 7.26 -31.28 -29.47
N PRO A 100 7.84 -32.23 -30.21
CA PRO A 100 9.18 -32.08 -30.78
C PRO A 100 9.30 -30.96 -31.81
N PHE A 101 8.19 -30.54 -32.42
CA PHE A 101 8.15 -29.42 -33.37
C PHE A 101 8.02 -28.03 -32.71
N GLU A 102 7.76 -27.99 -31.41
CA GLU A 102 7.56 -26.76 -30.62
C GLU A 102 8.76 -26.43 -29.72
N VAL A 103 9.87 -27.19 -29.84
CA VAL A 103 11.10 -26.93 -29.09
C VAL A 103 11.63 -25.55 -29.46
N PRO A 104 11.71 -24.59 -28.52
CA PRO A 104 12.19 -23.26 -28.82
C PRO A 104 13.67 -23.31 -29.18
N THR A 105 14.06 -22.67 -30.29
CA THR A 105 15.47 -22.49 -30.61
C THR A 105 16.12 -21.55 -29.59
N PRO A 106 17.29 -21.89 -29.02
CA PRO A 106 18.00 -21.01 -28.11
C PRO A 106 18.33 -19.69 -28.85
N ARG A 107 18.02 -18.55 -28.22
CA ARG A 107 18.31 -17.21 -28.72
C ARG A 107 19.72 -16.77 -28.39
#